data_AF-A0AAV4HY65-F1
#
_entry.id   AF-A0AAV4HY65-F1
#
_cell.length_a   1.000
_cell.length_b   1.000
_cell.length_c   1.000
_cell.angle_alpha   90.00
_cell.angle_beta   90.00
_cell.angle_gamma   90.00
#
_symmetry.space_group_name_H-M   'P 1'
#
loop_
_entity.id
_entity.type
_entity.pdbx_description
1 polymer ?
#
loop_
_entity_poly.entity_id
_entity_poly.type
_entity_poly.pdbx_seq_one_letter_code
_entity_poly.pdbx_strand_id
1 'polypeptide(L)'
;MPPPQRSPVSGRSLVASQFVMTLSAIAITTVAILVGSVCGVPEAYLDRRAAFIQDETSMRLGSGLKLNFREELVNHYLMVQKELAVEASRLTKQPYLASRHFFQVKEEIEETSIFDIIRMMPKGGILHLHDASIVPLDWVIKTLTYLPNLHTKEREGVIPRQFKFSDTPLSIEEGWHNVSQLRADLENHGCNYTSVQFLHVCNKSLDDMKENERSLTKNNEDVKADGRVPENGKFPKDKHAKVEKEKDGYEEDEEVVETKRTSSKVYAVVVVVVVVVVVVVVVVVVVLVVVVVEEEE
;
A
#
# COMPACT_ATOMS: atom_id res chain seq x y z
N MET A 1 46.10 -55.75 -67.47
CA MET A 1 45.00 -54.98 -66.86
C MET A 1 45.59 -54.07 -65.80
N PRO A 2 45.51 -52.74 -65.91
CA PRO A 2 45.74 -51.87 -64.78
C PRO A 2 44.46 -51.81 -63.90
N PRO A 3 44.57 -51.59 -62.58
CA PRO A 3 43.42 -51.46 -61.69
C PRO A 3 42.68 -50.12 -61.92
N PRO A 4 41.38 -50.03 -61.57
CA PRO A 4 40.61 -48.82 -61.79
C PRO A 4 41.12 -47.70 -60.88
N GLN A 5 41.45 -46.54 -61.48
CA GLN A 5 41.74 -45.32 -60.74
C GLN A 5 40.46 -44.84 -60.04
N ARG A 6 40.49 -44.76 -58.71
CA ARG A 6 39.51 -43.99 -57.94
C ARG A 6 39.88 -42.53 -58.08
N SER A 7 38.96 -41.71 -58.60
CA SER A 7 39.09 -40.26 -58.53
C SER A 7 39.06 -39.83 -57.06
N PRO A 8 39.92 -38.89 -56.63
CA PRO A 8 39.84 -38.32 -55.31
C PRO A 8 38.61 -37.42 -55.28
N VAL A 9 37.56 -37.84 -54.56
CA VAL A 9 36.48 -36.91 -54.21
C VAL A 9 37.12 -35.80 -53.39
N SER A 10 37.09 -34.58 -53.94
CA SER A 10 37.71 -33.39 -53.38
C SER A 10 37.18 -33.14 -51.97
N GLY A 11 38.00 -33.47 -50.95
CA GLY A 11 37.67 -33.21 -49.55
C GLY A 11 37.45 -31.73 -49.22
N ARG A 12 37.81 -30.82 -50.14
CA ARG A 12 37.60 -29.36 -49.99
C ARG A 12 36.12 -28.97 -50.19
N SER A 13 35.41 -29.64 -51.10
CA SER A 13 33.98 -29.39 -51.36
C SER A 13 33.09 -29.82 -50.17
N LEU A 14 33.42 -30.95 -49.54
CA LEU A 14 32.67 -31.47 -48.38
C LEU A 14 32.82 -30.56 -47.15
N VAL A 15 34.02 -30.03 -46.93
CA VAL A 15 34.32 -29.13 -45.81
C VAL A 15 33.66 -27.77 -46.02
N ALA A 16 33.72 -27.20 -47.24
CA ALA A 16 33.04 -25.96 -47.58
C ALA A 16 31.51 -26.07 -47.44
N SER A 17 30.91 -27.18 -47.89
CA SER A 17 29.47 -27.44 -47.71
C SER A 17 29.07 -27.53 -46.24
N GLN A 18 29.90 -28.11 -45.38
CA GLN A 18 29.62 -28.22 -43.94
C GLN A 18 29.68 -26.85 -43.24
N PHE A 19 30.58 -25.95 -43.67
CA PHE A 19 30.65 -24.59 -43.14
C PHE A 19 29.44 -23.74 -43.56
N VAL A 20 28.99 -23.85 -44.81
CA VAL A 20 27.80 -23.12 -45.30
C VAL A 20 26.52 -23.58 -44.57
N MET A 21 26.39 -24.88 -44.31
CA MET A 21 25.24 -25.44 -43.58
C MET A 21 25.23 -25.04 -42.10
N THR A 22 26.39 -24.94 -41.45
CA THR A 22 26.46 -24.53 -40.03
C THR A 22 26.22 -23.02 -39.87
N LEU A 23 26.76 -22.18 -40.76
CA LEU A 23 26.53 -20.74 -40.73
C LEU A 23 25.07 -20.37 -41.01
N SER A 24 24.40 -21.06 -41.94
CA SER A 24 22.96 -20.85 -42.18
C SER A 24 22.10 -21.29 -41.00
N ALA A 25 22.42 -22.42 -40.35
CA ALA A 25 21.71 -22.85 -39.15
C ALA A 25 21.85 -21.86 -37.97
N ILE A 26 23.05 -21.30 -37.78
CA ILE A 26 23.31 -20.25 -36.76
C ILE A 26 22.56 -18.97 -37.11
N ALA A 27 22.52 -18.56 -38.38
CA ALA A 27 21.77 -17.38 -38.82
C ALA A 27 20.25 -17.57 -38.59
N ILE A 28 19.70 -18.74 -38.91
CA ILE A 28 18.27 -19.03 -38.72
C ILE A 28 17.92 -19.06 -37.23
N THR A 29 18.74 -19.70 -36.40
CA THR A 29 18.50 -19.77 -34.95
C THR A 29 18.65 -18.40 -34.27
N THR A 30 19.62 -17.59 -34.68
CA THR A 30 19.76 -16.22 -34.16
C THR A 30 18.60 -15.32 -34.59
N VAL A 31 18.11 -15.43 -35.82
CA VAL A 31 16.89 -14.73 -36.28
C VAL A 31 15.66 -15.21 -35.50
N ALA A 32 15.49 -16.52 -35.28
CA ALA A 32 14.37 -17.06 -34.52
C ALA A 32 14.38 -16.60 -33.04
N ILE A 33 15.56 -16.56 -32.41
CA ILE A 33 15.72 -16.06 -31.03
C ILE A 33 15.43 -14.56 -30.96
N LEU A 34 15.90 -13.77 -31.94
CA LEU A 34 15.64 -12.34 -32.00
C LEU A 34 14.15 -12.04 -32.24
N VAL A 35 13.48 -12.78 -33.14
CA VAL A 35 12.03 -12.63 -33.38
C VAL A 35 11.21 -13.05 -32.16
N GLY A 36 11.63 -14.11 -31.45
CA GLY A 36 11.00 -14.53 -30.19
C GLY A 36 11.17 -13.51 -29.07
N SER A 37 12.29 -12.79 -29.03
CA SER A 37 12.59 -11.75 -28.03
C SER A 37 11.90 -10.40 -28.31
N VAL A 38 11.39 -10.20 -29.54
CA VAL A 38 10.72 -8.95 -29.99
C VAL A 38 9.19 -9.04 -29.88
N CYS A 39 8.66 -10.22 -29.56
CA CYS A 39 7.26 -10.34 -29.20
C CYS A 39 7.05 -9.68 -27.82
N GLY A 40 6.77 -8.37 -27.85
CA GLY A 40 6.24 -7.65 -26.71
C GLY A 40 4.96 -8.31 -26.18
N VAL A 41 4.44 -7.80 -25.07
CA VAL A 41 3.19 -8.30 -24.48
C VAL A 41 2.12 -8.36 -25.59
N PRO A 42 1.49 -9.52 -25.85
CA PRO A 42 0.51 -9.63 -26.93
C PRO A 42 -0.62 -8.62 -26.74
N GLU A 43 -1.05 -7.92 -27.80
CA GLU A 43 -2.15 -6.95 -27.72
C GLU A 43 -3.42 -7.58 -27.12
N ALA A 44 -3.71 -8.83 -27.50
CA ALA A 44 -4.80 -9.63 -26.94
C ALA A 44 -4.71 -9.82 -25.41
N TYR A 45 -3.51 -9.83 -24.84
CA TYR A 45 -3.34 -9.83 -23.38
C TYR A 45 -3.67 -8.46 -22.78
N LEU A 46 -3.20 -7.36 -23.39
CA LEU A 46 -3.45 -6.01 -22.90
C LEU A 46 -4.95 -5.68 -22.92
N ASP A 47 -5.64 -6.02 -24.02
CA ASP A 47 -7.09 -5.89 -24.14
C ASP A 47 -7.81 -6.68 -23.05
N ARG A 48 -7.38 -7.93 -22.82
CA ARG A 48 -8.01 -8.79 -21.84
C ARG A 48 -7.74 -8.31 -20.41
N ARG A 49 -6.55 -7.78 -20.13
CA ARG A 49 -6.20 -7.16 -18.85
C ARG A 49 -7.05 -5.91 -18.60
N ALA A 50 -7.19 -5.04 -19.61
CA ALA A 50 -8.02 -3.84 -19.51
C ALA A 50 -9.49 -4.21 -19.25
N ALA A 51 -10.02 -5.20 -19.97
CA ALA A 51 -11.37 -5.72 -19.75
C ALA A 51 -11.57 -6.25 -18.32
N PHE A 52 -10.59 -7.00 -17.77
CA PHE A 52 -10.67 -7.48 -16.39
C PHE A 52 -10.63 -6.35 -15.36
N ILE A 53 -9.77 -5.34 -15.54
CA ILE A 53 -9.71 -4.18 -14.63
C ILE A 53 -11.02 -3.39 -14.67
N GLN A 54 -11.60 -3.22 -15.85
CA GLN A 54 -12.88 -2.54 -16.02
C GLN A 54 -14.02 -3.33 -15.34
N ASP A 55 -14.06 -4.64 -15.52
CA ASP A 55 -15.04 -5.52 -14.89
C ASP A 55 -14.95 -5.43 -13.36
N GLU A 56 -13.75 -5.59 -12.79
CA GLU A 56 -13.53 -5.40 -11.33
C GLU A 56 -13.95 -4.03 -10.84
N THR A 57 -13.58 -2.97 -11.57
CA THR A 57 -13.92 -1.59 -11.20
C THR A 57 -15.44 -1.37 -11.21
N SER A 58 -16.14 -2.00 -12.16
CA SER A 58 -17.60 -1.93 -12.27
C SER A 58 -18.32 -2.70 -11.16
N MET A 59 -17.70 -3.70 -10.55
CA MET A 59 -18.27 -4.47 -9.44
C MET A 59 -18.08 -3.82 -8.06
N ARG A 60 -17.23 -2.78 -7.94
CA ARG A 60 -16.97 -2.12 -6.65
C ARG A 60 -18.20 -1.38 -6.14
N LEU A 61 -18.29 -1.29 -4.81
CA LEU A 61 -19.34 -0.51 -4.15
C LEU A 61 -19.31 0.95 -4.65
N GLY A 62 -20.44 1.42 -5.16
CA GLY A 62 -20.58 2.80 -5.64
C GLY A 62 -20.06 3.04 -7.06
N SER A 63 -19.63 2.01 -7.81
CA SER A 63 -19.12 2.15 -9.19
C SER A 63 -20.09 2.82 -10.17
N GLY A 64 -21.39 2.60 -10.00
CA GLY A 64 -22.44 3.19 -10.84
C GLY A 64 -22.76 4.67 -10.54
N LEU A 65 -22.14 5.25 -9.51
CA LEU A 65 -22.35 6.66 -9.17
C LEU A 65 -21.68 7.56 -10.21
N LYS A 66 -22.45 8.50 -10.74
CA LYS A 66 -21.94 9.53 -11.66
C LYS A 66 -21.58 10.76 -10.85
N LEU A 67 -20.28 11.06 -10.80
CA LEU A 67 -19.78 12.25 -10.13
C LEU A 67 -19.99 13.49 -11.01
N ASN A 68 -20.30 14.62 -10.39
CA ASN A 68 -20.23 15.92 -11.03
C ASN A 68 -18.82 16.53 -10.89
N PHE A 69 -18.56 17.62 -11.62
CA PHE A 69 -17.25 18.28 -11.63
C PHE A 69 -16.67 18.62 -10.24
N ARG A 70 -17.51 19.03 -9.29
CA ARG A 70 -17.04 19.35 -7.92
C ARG A 70 -16.70 18.09 -7.14
N GLU A 71 -17.47 17.03 -7.32
CA GLU A 71 -17.22 15.73 -6.70
C GLU A 71 -15.96 15.07 -7.27
N GLU A 72 -15.72 15.19 -8.59
CA GLU A 72 -14.49 14.73 -9.24
C GLU A 72 -13.25 15.45 -8.68
N LEU A 73 -13.33 16.77 -8.49
CA LEU A 73 -12.23 17.55 -7.91
C LEU A 73 -11.88 17.07 -6.49
N VAL A 74 -12.89 16.85 -5.64
CA VAL A 74 -12.68 16.35 -4.28
C VAL A 74 -12.20 14.89 -4.29
N ASN A 75 -12.75 14.06 -5.18
CA ASN A 75 -12.31 12.67 -5.35
C ASN A 75 -10.84 12.59 -5.77
N HIS A 76 -10.41 13.41 -6.73
CA HIS A 76 -9.02 13.49 -7.16
C HIS A 76 -8.11 13.84 -5.99
N TYR A 77 -8.44 14.90 -5.23
CA TYR A 77 -7.66 15.27 -4.05
C TYR A 77 -7.60 14.13 -3.01
N LEU A 78 -8.73 13.49 -2.71
CA LEU A 78 -8.79 12.36 -1.76
C LEU A 78 -7.98 11.15 -2.22
N MET A 79 -8.01 10.81 -3.52
CA MET A 79 -7.22 9.71 -4.07
C MET A 79 -5.72 9.99 -4.01
N VAL A 80 -5.28 11.22 -4.31
CA VAL A 80 -3.87 11.63 -4.14
C VAL A 80 -3.43 11.47 -2.68
N GLN A 81 -4.23 11.94 -1.71
CA GLN A 81 -3.89 11.77 -0.29
C GLN A 81 -3.81 10.29 0.11
N LYS A 82 -4.74 9.47 -0.38
CA LYS A 82 -4.75 8.01 -0.16
C LYS A 82 -3.51 7.34 -0.73
N GLU A 83 -3.12 7.67 -1.96
CA GLU A 83 -1.94 7.12 -2.62
C GLU A 83 -0.67 7.50 -1.87
N LEU A 84 -0.52 8.77 -1.48
CA LEU A 84 0.61 9.21 -0.65
C LEU A 84 0.71 8.41 0.65
N ALA A 85 -0.41 8.15 1.33
CA ALA A 85 -0.43 7.37 2.56
C ALA A 85 -0.03 5.90 2.35
N VAL A 86 -0.43 5.29 1.25
CA VAL A 86 -0.08 3.90 0.90
C VAL A 86 1.39 3.80 0.45
N GLU A 87 1.81 4.70 -0.43
CA GLU A 87 3.17 4.71 -0.98
C GLU A 87 4.22 5.09 0.05
N ALA A 88 3.90 6.01 0.97
CA ALA A 88 4.79 6.31 2.09
C ALA A 88 5.13 5.06 2.91
N SER A 89 4.14 4.21 3.19
CA SER A 89 4.38 2.95 3.89
C SER A 89 5.24 1.98 3.06
N ARG A 90 4.97 1.88 1.75
CA ARG A 90 5.74 1.03 0.83
C ARG A 90 7.22 1.44 0.76
N LEU A 91 7.50 2.75 0.75
CA LEU A 91 8.85 3.30 0.56
C LEU A 91 9.66 3.41 1.86
N THR A 92 9.02 3.79 2.97
CA THR A 92 9.72 4.11 4.22
C THR A 92 9.88 2.92 5.18
N LYS A 93 9.34 1.73 4.82
CA LYS A 93 9.19 0.55 5.69
C LYS A 93 8.38 0.82 6.97
N GLN A 94 7.82 2.02 7.14
CA GLN A 94 6.91 2.31 8.24
C GLN A 94 5.57 1.61 7.99
N PRO A 95 4.95 0.99 9.01
CA PRO A 95 3.71 0.26 8.81
C PRO A 95 2.57 1.22 8.46
N TYR A 96 1.74 0.82 7.51
CA TYR A 96 0.52 1.55 7.16
C TYR A 96 -0.39 1.66 8.39
N LEU A 97 -0.95 2.84 8.68
CA LEU A 97 -1.69 3.06 9.94
C LEU A 97 -2.83 2.06 10.14
N ALA A 98 -3.55 1.71 9.06
CA ALA A 98 -4.65 0.76 9.14
C ALA A 98 -4.21 -0.70 9.39
N SER A 99 -2.92 -1.02 9.27
CA SER A 99 -2.38 -2.35 9.61
C SER A 99 -1.93 -2.47 11.07
N ARG A 100 -1.99 -1.39 11.86
CA ARG A 100 -1.58 -1.35 13.27
C ARG A 100 -2.80 -1.38 14.20
N HIS A 101 -2.57 -1.80 15.44
CA HIS A 101 -3.63 -1.83 16.45
C HIS A 101 -4.14 -0.40 16.74
N PHE A 102 -5.46 -0.19 16.68
CA PHE A 102 -6.08 1.13 16.76
C PHE A 102 -5.60 1.98 17.95
N PHE A 103 -5.47 1.40 19.15
CA PHE A 103 -5.01 2.13 20.34
C PHE A 103 -3.58 2.68 20.25
N GLN A 104 -2.75 2.12 19.36
CA GLN A 104 -1.38 2.60 19.13
C GLN A 104 -1.32 3.73 18.10
N VAL A 105 -2.29 3.79 17.18
CA VAL A 105 -2.24 4.70 16.01
C VAL A 105 -3.36 5.71 15.96
N LYS A 106 -4.27 5.73 16.95
CA LYS A 106 -5.40 6.67 16.97
C LYS A 106 -4.95 8.12 16.76
N GLU A 107 -3.94 8.56 17.51
CA GLU A 107 -3.41 9.93 17.42
C GLU A 107 -2.84 10.20 16.02
N GLU A 108 -2.05 9.27 15.48
CA GLU A 108 -1.49 9.37 14.12
C GLU A 108 -2.60 9.45 13.04
N ILE A 109 -3.70 8.68 13.19
CA ILE A 109 -4.86 8.74 12.28
C ILE A 109 -5.52 10.12 12.34
N GLU A 110 -5.70 10.67 13.54
CA GLU A 110 -6.34 11.97 13.78
C GLU A 110 -5.55 13.15 13.19
N GLU A 111 -4.25 12.98 12.94
CA GLU A 111 -3.39 13.98 12.29
C GLU A 111 -3.42 13.93 10.75
N THR A 112 -4.07 12.93 10.16
CA THR A 112 -4.09 12.77 8.69
C THR A 112 -5.12 13.66 8.00
N SER A 113 -4.75 14.23 6.85
CA SER A 113 -5.68 14.96 5.97
C SER A 113 -6.88 14.09 5.53
N ILE A 114 -6.66 12.78 5.38
CA ILE A 114 -7.72 11.82 5.02
C ILE A 114 -8.79 11.78 6.13
N PHE A 115 -8.36 11.70 7.40
CA PHE A 115 -9.28 11.70 8.52
C PHE A 115 -10.06 13.00 8.63
N ASP A 116 -9.43 14.15 8.40
CA ASP A 116 -10.12 15.45 8.37
C ASP A 116 -11.23 15.47 7.32
N ILE A 117 -10.97 14.98 6.10
CA ILE A 117 -11.99 14.88 5.04
C ILE A 117 -13.13 13.96 5.50
N ILE A 118 -12.82 12.75 5.96
CA ILE A 118 -13.82 11.75 6.39
C ILE A 118 -14.66 12.28 7.56
N ARG A 119 -14.07 13.08 8.45
CA ARG A 119 -14.76 13.72 9.57
C ARG A 119 -15.83 14.69 9.09
N MET A 120 -15.54 15.48 8.05
CA MET A 120 -16.49 16.44 7.45
C MET A 120 -17.61 15.77 6.65
N MET A 121 -17.43 14.53 6.18
CA MET A 121 -18.42 13.86 5.35
C MET A 121 -19.74 13.57 6.11
N PRO A 122 -20.91 13.84 5.49
CA PRO A 122 -22.20 13.41 6.00
C PRO A 122 -22.34 11.89 5.82
N LYS A 123 -22.09 11.12 6.88
CA LYS A 123 -22.05 9.64 6.85
C LYS A 123 -23.44 8.96 6.84
N GLY A 124 -24.52 9.73 6.81
CA GLY A 124 -25.88 9.19 6.88
C GLY A 124 -26.26 8.75 8.30
N GLY A 125 -26.79 7.54 8.44
CA GLY A 125 -27.24 6.97 9.72
C GLY A 125 -26.25 5.96 10.31
N ILE A 126 -26.25 5.82 11.64
CA ILE A 126 -25.47 4.79 12.33
C ILE A 126 -26.40 3.62 12.64
N LEU A 127 -26.21 2.50 11.94
CA LEU A 127 -27.15 1.36 11.96
C LEU A 127 -26.74 0.22 12.89
N HIS A 128 -25.55 0.30 13.50
CA HIS A 128 -25.05 -0.71 14.42
C HIS A 128 -24.37 -0.03 15.61
N LEU A 129 -25.07 0.05 16.74
CA LEU A 129 -24.61 0.63 17.99
C LEU A 129 -25.18 -0.15 19.17
N HIS A 130 -24.44 -0.13 20.28
CA HIS A 130 -24.93 -0.54 21.60
C HIS A 130 -25.20 0.73 22.42
N ASP A 131 -26.34 0.78 23.10
CA ASP A 131 -26.83 1.93 23.85
C ASP A 131 -25.82 2.52 24.85
N ALA A 132 -25.12 1.67 25.59
CA ALA A 132 -24.14 2.08 26.59
C ALA A 132 -22.80 2.58 26.02
N SER A 133 -22.55 2.47 24.71
CA SER A 133 -21.24 2.73 24.10
C SER A 133 -21.20 3.94 23.17
N ILE A 134 -22.28 4.72 23.10
CA ILE A 134 -22.39 5.87 22.18
C ILE A 134 -21.82 7.17 22.76
N VAL A 135 -21.62 7.23 24.09
CA VAL A 135 -21.17 8.43 24.80
C VAL A 135 -19.69 8.30 25.17
N PRO A 136 -18.87 9.35 24.97
CA PRO A 136 -17.48 9.34 25.40
C PRO A 136 -17.36 9.05 26.90
N LEU A 137 -16.51 8.09 27.26
CA LEU A 137 -16.28 7.71 28.67
C LEU A 137 -15.76 8.89 29.52
N ASP A 138 -14.96 9.78 28.91
CA ASP A 138 -14.49 11.01 29.56
C ASP A 138 -15.65 11.90 30.04
N TRP A 139 -16.72 12.02 29.24
CA TRP A 139 -17.91 12.76 29.64
C TRP A 139 -18.67 12.06 30.77
N VAL A 140 -18.79 10.73 30.71
CA VAL A 140 -19.42 9.93 31.78
C VAL A 140 -18.70 10.16 33.10
N ILE A 141 -17.37 10.11 33.10
CA ILE A 141 -16.55 10.34 34.30
C ILE A 141 -16.68 11.80 34.74
N LYS A 142 -16.38 12.78 33.89
CA LYS A 142 -16.36 14.20 34.29
C LYS A 142 -17.73 14.80 34.60
N THR A 143 -18.81 14.17 34.12
CA THR A 143 -20.18 14.71 34.25
C THR A 143 -21.08 13.80 35.07
N LEU A 144 -21.37 12.58 34.59
CA LEU A 144 -22.37 11.72 35.24
C LEU A 144 -21.95 11.34 36.65
N THR A 145 -20.66 11.08 36.85
CA THR A 145 -20.20 10.69 38.19
C THR A 145 -20.16 11.84 39.19
N TYR A 146 -20.34 13.10 38.74
CA TYR A 146 -20.40 14.31 39.57
C TYR A 146 -21.83 14.73 39.92
N LEU A 147 -22.84 14.05 39.38
CA LEU A 147 -24.22 14.29 39.75
C LEU A 147 -24.48 13.91 41.22
N PRO A 148 -25.39 14.62 41.92
CA PRO A 148 -25.71 14.33 43.30
C PRO A 148 -26.33 12.94 43.45
N ASN A 149 -26.34 12.42 44.68
CA ASN A 149 -27.02 11.17 45.04
C ASN A 149 -26.49 9.91 44.33
N LEU A 150 -25.30 9.99 43.72
CA LEU A 150 -24.61 8.84 43.16
C LEU A 150 -23.84 8.07 44.24
N HIS A 151 -24.09 6.76 44.28
CA HIS A 151 -23.42 5.83 45.17
C HIS A 151 -22.67 4.78 44.36
N THR A 152 -21.57 4.27 44.92
CA THR A 152 -20.77 3.21 44.32
C THR A 152 -20.51 2.09 45.33
N LYS A 153 -20.43 0.85 44.82
CA LYS A 153 -20.15 -0.36 45.59
C LYS A 153 -19.28 -1.30 44.77
N GLU A 154 -18.36 -2.00 45.42
CA GLU A 154 -17.56 -3.05 44.77
C GLU A 154 -18.41 -4.30 44.52
N ARG A 155 -18.33 -4.85 43.31
CA ARG A 155 -19.00 -6.11 43.00
C ARG A 155 -18.04 -7.24 43.34
N GLU A 156 -18.33 -7.99 44.40
CA GLU A 156 -17.65 -9.25 44.72
C GLU A 156 -16.10 -9.16 44.73
N GLY A 157 -15.56 -8.01 45.18
CA GLY A 157 -14.11 -7.78 45.29
C GLY A 157 -13.36 -7.55 43.98
N VAL A 158 -14.05 -7.35 42.84
CA VAL A 158 -13.42 -7.12 41.53
C VAL A 158 -14.05 -5.92 40.80
N ILE A 159 -13.24 -5.26 39.96
CA ILE A 159 -13.67 -4.27 38.96
C ILE A 159 -14.52 -5.01 37.90
N PRO A 160 -15.69 -4.49 37.48
CA PRO A 160 -16.17 -3.12 37.66
C PRO A 160 -17.04 -2.89 38.90
N ARG A 161 -16.92 -1.66 39.46
CA ARG A 161 -17.81 -1.14 40.51
C ARG A 161 -19.23 -0.96 39.98
N GLN A 162 -20.21 -1.19 40.85
CA GLN A 162 -21.59 -0.83 40.61
C GLN A 162 -21.82 0.65 40.95
N PHE A 163 -22.68 1.31 40.18
CA PHE A 163 -23.12 2.68 40.41
C PHE A 163 -24.63 2.72 40.50
N LYS A 164 -25.16 3.50 41.46
CA LYS A 164 -26.60 3.64 41.68
C LYS A 164 -26.93 5.06 42.12
N PHE A 165 -27.87 5.69 41.42
CA PHE A 165 -28.51 6.93 41.86
C PHE A 165 -29.61 6.60 42.87
N SER A 166 -29.64 7.32 43.99
CA SER A 166 -30.64 7.10 45.05
C SER A 166 -30.77 8.34 45.93
N ASP A 167 -31.97 8.93 45.97
CA ASP A 167 -32.26 10.07 46.86
C ASP A 167 -32.33 9.63 48.32
N THR A 168 -32.64 8.36 48.58
CA THR A 168 -32.52 7.76 49.91
C THR A 168 -31.09 7.30 50.16
N PRO A 169 -30.47 7.65 51.32
CA PRO A 169 -29.14 7.17 51.67
C PRO A 169 -29.08 5.65 51.61
N LEU A 170 -28.10 5.12 50.86
CA LEU A 170 -27.83 3.69 50.85
C LEU A 170 -26.92 3.32 52.02
N SER A 171 -27.11 2.12 52.57
CA SER A 171 -26.38 1.70 53.77
C SER A 171 -24.90 1.46 53.48
N ILE A 172 -24.04 2.09 54.31
CA ILE A 172 -22.59 1.83 54.31
C ILE A 172 -22.29 0.40 54.73
N GLU A 173 -23.12 -0.20 55.59
CA GLU A 173 -22.97 -1.61 56.02
C GLU A 173 -23.16 -2.59 54.87
N GLU A 174 -23.95 -2.20 53.86
CA GLU A 174 -24.12 -2.95 52.62
C GLU A 174 -22.99 -2.67 51.61
N GLY A 175 -22.00 -1.85 51.97
CA GLY A 175 -20.86 -1.48 51.12
C GLY A 175 -21.15 -0.38 50.09
N TRP A 176 -22.24 0.37 50.25
CA TRP A 176 -22.52 1.53 49.41
C TRP A 176 -21.86 2.78 49.98
N HIS A 177 -21.15 3.51 49.13
CA HIS A 177 -20.49 4.75 49.50
C HIS A 177 -20.91 5.87 48.54
N ASN A 178 -21.15 7.07 49.07
CA ASN A 178 -21.50 8.23 48.26
C ASN A 178 -20.26 8.75 47.50
N VAL A 179 -20.37 8.89 46.18
CA VAL A 179 -19.24 9.24 45.32
C VAL A 179 -18.67 10.63 45.64
N SER A 180 -19.51 11.60 46.01
CA SER A 180 -19.05 12.94 46.36
C SER A 180 -18.25 12.98 47.67
N GLN A 181 -18.67 12.18 48.66
CA GLN A 181 -17.94 12.04 49.93
C GLN A 181 -16.61 11.32 49.72
N LEU A 182 -16.62 10.20 48.98
CA LEU A 182 -15.40 9.50 48.57
C LEU A 182 -14.37 10.43 47.92
N ARG A 183 -14.80 11.35 47.06
CA ARG A 183 -13.91 12.34 46.44
C ARG A 183 -13.34 13.33 47.43
N ALA A 184 -14.17 13.90 48.29
CA ALA A 184 -13.71 14.84 49.32
C ALA A 184 -12.67 14.18 50.25
N ASP A 185 -12.89 12.92 50.62
CA ASP A 185 -11.93 12.15 51.41
C ASP A 185 -10.61 11.92 50.65
N LEU A 186 -10.69 11.60 49.35
CA LEU A 186 -9.50 11.41 48.51
C LEU A 186 -8.73 12.71 48.24
N GLU A 187 -9.40 13.85 48.16
CA GLU A 187 -8.74 15.16 48.03
C GLU A 187 -7.91 15.50 49.28
N ASN A 188 -8.39 15.09 50.47
CA ASN A 188 -7.67 15.29 51.74
C ASN A 188 -6.50 14.34 51.95
N HIS A 189 -6.53 13.14 51.36
CA HIS A 189 -5.51 12.10 51.54
C HIS A 189 -4.59 11.87 50.32
N GLY A 190 -4.91 12.50 49.18
CA GLY A 190 -4.21 12.38 47.91
C GLY A 190 -4.59 11.12 47.12
N CYS A 191 -4.71 11.26 45.79
CA CYS A 191 -4.93 10.13 44.88
C CYS A 191 -3.62 9.34 44.63
N ASN A 192 -3.01 8.78 45.69
CA ASN A 192 -1.75 8.06 45.58
C ASN A 192 -1.95 6.66 44.96
N TYR A 193 -1.16 6.35 43.93
CA TYR A 193 -1.28 5.19 43.07
C TYR A 193 -0.85 3.90 43.77
N THR A 194 -1.79 3.09 44.26
CA THR A 194 -1.53 1.64 44.44
C THR A 194 -2.75 0.76 44.15
N SER A 195 -3.93 1.34 43.92
CA SER A 195 -5.06 0.55 43.45
C SER A 195 -5.70 1.25 42.24
N VAL A 196 -5.63 0.58 41.09
CA VAL A 196 -6.35 0.93 39.84
C VAL A 196 -7.87 1.10 40.11
N GLN A 197 -8.34 0.62 41.27
CA GLN A 197 -9.67 0.76 41.89
C GLN A 197 -10.22 2.19 42.02
N PHE A 198 -9.41 3.26 41.99
CA PHE A 198 -9.88 4.64 42.23
C PHE A 198 -9.77 5.62 41.05
N LEU A 199 -9.26 5.19 39.88
CA LEU A 199 -9.00 6.10 38.75
C LEU A 199 -10.26 6.81 38.25
N HIS A 200 -11.41 6.11 38.24
CA HIS A 200 -12.72 6.65 37.85
C HIS A 200 -13.28 7.69 38.84
N VAL A 201 -12.84 7.65 40.10
CA VAL A 201 -13.30 8.57 41.16
C VAL A 201 -12.43 9.83 41.20
N CYS A 202 -11.13 9.69 40.95
CA CYS A 202 -10.13 10.77 40.98
C CYS A 202 -10.12 11.72 39.76
N ASN A 203 -11.17 11.72 38.92
CA ASN A 203 -11.28 12.61 37.75
C ASN A 203 -10.12 12.53 36.74
N LYS A 204 -9.44 11.38 36.67
CA LYS A 204 -8.34 11.22 35.73
C LYS A 204 -8.90 11.12 34.32
N SER A 205 -8.22 11.75 33.37
CA SER A 205 -8.64 11.68 31.98
C SER A 205 -8.55 10.25 31.48
N LEU A 206 -9.31 9.94 30.42
CA LEU A 206 -9.18 8.65 29.75
C LEU A 206 -7.74 8.40 29.26
N ASP A 207 -7.00 9.46 28.94
CA ASP A 207 -5.61 9.36 28.48
C ASP A 207 -4.68 8.96 29.64
N ASP A 208 -4.91 9.44 30.86
CA ASP A 208 -4.20 8.98 32.06
C ASP A 208 -4.47 7.50 32.38
N MET A 209 -5.68 7.01 32.07
CA MET A 209 -6.03 5.60 32.23
C MET A 209 -5.41 4.73 31.14
N LYS A 210 -5.37 5.22 29.89
CA LYS A 210 -4.76 4.54 28.75
C LYS A 210 -3.23 4.49 28.82
N GLU A 211 -2.56 5.52 29.33
CA GLU A 211 -1.11 5.53 29.53
C GLU A 211 -0.69 4.35 30.43
N ASN A 212 -1.55 4.01 31.40
CA ASN A 212 -1.37 2.90 32.33
C ASN A 212 -1.62 1.52 31.69
N GLU A 213 -2.44 1.43 30.63
CA GLU A 213 -2.58 0.22 29.81
C GLU A 213 -1.47 0.11 28.76
N ARG A 214 -1.03 1.24 28.19
CA ARG A 214 0.06 1.32 27.21
C ARG A 214 1.39 0.89 27.85
N SER A 215 1.61 1.22 29.13
CA SER A 215 2.75 0.73 29.92
C SER A 215 2.71 -0.78 30.17
N LEU A 216 1.52 -1.36 30.37
CA LEU A 216 1.34 -2.82 30.49
C LEU A 216 1.58 -3.56 29.16
N THR A 217 1.27 -2.95 28.02
CA THR A 217 1.57 -3.52 26.69
C THR A 217 3.04 -3.37 26.30
N LYS A 218 3.70 -2.25 26.66
CA LYS A 218 5.14 -2.05 26.41
C LYS A 218 6.00 -3.10 27.10
N ASN A 219 5.66 -3.50 28.32
CA ASN A 219 6.37 -4.56 29.04
C ASN A 219 6.36 -5.94 28.33
N ASN A 220 5.44 -6.16 27.37
CA ASN A 220 5.39 -7.38 26.56
C ASN A 220 6.12 -7.23 25.20
N GLU A 221 6.34 -5.99 24.72
CA GLU A 221 7.06 -5.70 23.48
C GLU A 221 8.56 -5.42 23.72
N ASP A 222 8.93 -4.93 24.90
CA ASP A 222 10.32 -4.64 25.30
C ASP A 222 11.18 -5.91 25.49
N VAL A 223 10.56 -7.10 25.50
CA VAL A 223 11.28 -8.39 25.46
C VAL A 223 11.68 -8.77 24.01
N LYS A 224 11.23 -8.04 22.98
CA LYS A 224 11.48 -8.40 21.57
C LYS A 224 12.09 -7.33 20.67
N ALA A 225 12.42 -6.14 21.15
CA ALA A 225 12.98 -5.09 20.29
C ALA A 225 14.24 -4.42 20.88
N ASP A 226 15.36 -5.15 20.93
CA ASP A 226 16.68 -4.52 20.86
C ASP A 226 16.95 -4.15 19.40
N GLY A 227 16.71 -2.89 19.06
CA GLY A 227 16.91 -2.35 17.71
C GLY A 227 16.59 -0.85 17.64
N ARG A 228 17.44 -0.03 18.25
CA ARG A 228 17.35 1.45 18.22
C ARG A 228 17.34 2.05 16.80
N VAL A 229 16.41 2.98 16.52
CA VAL A 229 16.60 4.16 15.64
C VAL A 229 15.75 5.33 16.19
N PRO A 230 16.24 6.60 16.22
CA PRO A 230 15.56 7.71 16.87
C PRO A 230 14.53 8.43 15.99
N GLU A 231 13.53 9.02 16.66
CA GLU A 231 12.56 10.00 16.12
C GLU A 231 13.28 11.19 15.47
N ASN A 232 12.84 11.56 14.27
CA ASN A 232 12.67 12.95 13.84
C ASN A 232 12.01 12.97 12.46
N GLY A 233 10.79 13.50 12.38
CA GLY A 233 10.06 13.65 11.13
C GLY A 233 8.86 14.56 11.28
N LYS A 234 9.06 15.81 11.71
CA LYS A 234 8.05 16.87 11.56
C LYS A 234 7.77 17.07 10.08
N PHE A 235 6.52 16.86 9.66
CA PHE A 235 6.04 17.22 8.33
C PHE A 235 6.18 18.73 8.09
N PRO A 236 6.76 19.18 6.96
CA PRO A 236 6.83 20.60 6.63
C PRO A 236 5.43 21.15 6.37
N LYS A 237 5.06 22.20 7.10
CA LYS A 237 3.94 23.09 6.74
C LYS A 237 4.52 24.20 5.89
N ASP A 238 4.32 24.19 4.58
CA ASP A 238 4.52 25.35 3.71
C ASP A 238 3.49 25.32 2.58
N LYS A 239 2.55 26.28 2.57
CA LYS A 239 2.59 27.64 2.00
C LYS A 239 2.10 27.66 0.55
N HIS A 240 1.07 28.47 0.35
CA HIS A 240 0.42 28.77 -0.91
C HIS A 240 1.43 29.03 -2.05
N ALA A 241 1.41 28.17 -3.07
CA ALA A 241 1.99 28.44 -4.37
C ALA A 241 0.86 28.67 -5.37
N LYS A 242 0.92 29.83 -6.02
CA LYS A 242 0.00 30.35 -7.02
C LYS A 242 0.14 29.51 -8.30
N VAL A 243 -0.91 28.82 -8.71
CA VAL A 243 -0.95 28.08 -9.99
C VAL A 243 -1.52 29.01 -11.06
N GLU A 244 -0.66 29.44 -11.98
CA GLU A 244 -1.07 30.03 -13.25
C GLU A 244 -1.59 28.93 -14.18
N LYS A 245 -2.61 29.31 -14.97
CA LYS A 245 -3.31 28.44 -15.92
C LYS A 245 -2.42 28.13 -17.12
N GLU A 246 -2.31 26.86 -17.48
CA GLU A 246 -1.98 26.44 -18.83
C GLU A 246 -2.80 25.18 -19.22
N LYS A 247 -2.97 25.01 -20.53
CA LYS A 247 -4.16 24.51 -21.22
C LYS A 247 -4.22 22.99 -21.37
N ASP A 248 -5.46 22.49 -21.38
CA ASP A 248 -6.03 21.40 -22.18
C ASP A 248 -5.04 20.41 -22.83
N GLY A 249 -4.95 19.22 -22.24
CA GLY A 249 -4.36 18.04 -22.85
C GLY A 249 -4.71 16.82 -22.02
N TYR A 250 -5.50 15.91 -22.59
CA TYR A 250 -5.80 14.61 -22.01
C TYR A 250 -4.46 13.86 -21.88
N GLU A 251 -3.97 13.70 -20.65
CA GLU A 251 -2.74 12.96 -20.33
C GLU A 251 -3.05 11.46 -20.47
N GLU A 252 -2.66 10.86 -21.60
CA GLU A 252 -2.49 9.41 -21.66
C GLU A 252 -1.34 9.04 -20.72
N ASP A 253 -1.56 8.06 -19.84
CA ASP A 253 -0.62 7.57 -18.83
C ASP A 253 0.83 7.58 -19.35
N GLU A 254 1.69 8.38 -18.72
CA GLU A 254 3.08 8.61 -19.13
C GLU A 254 3.87 7.28 -19.27
N GLU A 255 3.53 6.28 -18.45
CA GLU A 255 4.08 4.92 -18.51
C GLU A 255 3.70 4.16 -19.79
N VAL A 256 2.47 4.37 -20.30
CA VAL A 256 1.97 3.76 -21.54
C VAL A 256 2.56 4.45 -22.77
N VAL A 257 2.74 5.77 -22.72
CA VAL A 257 3.38 6.55 -23.79
C VAL A 257 4.88 6.23 -23.86
N GLU A 258 5.55 6.10 -22.71
CA GLU A 258 6.98 5.77 -22.65
C GLU A 258 7.25 4.31 -23.05
N THR A 259 6.38 3.36 -22.71
CA THR A 259 6.46 1.97 -23.21
C THR A 259 6.20 1.85 -24.71
N LYS A 260 5.26 2.63 -25.27
CA LYS A 260 5.08 2.72 -26.74
C LYS A 260 6.32 3.31 -27.44
N ARG A 261 6.89 4.37 -26.88
CA ARG A 261 8.07 5.06 -27.45
C ARG A 261 9.35 4.25 -27.37
N THR A 262 9.56 3.52 -26.28
CA THR A 262 10.70 2.60 -26.11
C THR A 262 10.55 1.38 -27.02
N SER A 263 9.36 0.78 -27.11
CA SER A 263 9.08 -0.32 -28.04
C SER A 263 9.34 0.06 -29.50
N SER A 264 8.97 1.28 -29.92
CA SER A 264 9.19 1.73 -31.29
C SER A 264 10.66 1.95 -31.63
N LYS A 265 11.48 2.42 -30.66
CA LYS A 265 12.93 2.58 -30.85
C LYS A 265 13.65 1.23 -30.87
N VAL A 266 13.24 0.30 -30.00
CA VAL A 266 13.77 -1.07 -29.98
C VAL A 266 13.45 -1.78 -31.29
N TYR A 267 12.22 -1.63 -31.80
CA TYR A 267 11.80 -2.21 -33.08
C TYR A 267 12.64 -1.67 -34.25
N ALA A 268 12.90 -0.35 -34.29
CA ALA A 268 13.73 0.25 -35.32
C ALA A 268 15.17 -0.26 -35.28
N VAL A 269 15.79 -0.37 -34.09
CA VAL A 269 17.14 -0.90 -33.93
C VAL A 269 17.21 -2.37 -34.34
N VAL A 270 16.22 -3.17 -33.95
CA VAL A 270 16.14 -4.59 -34.33
C VAL A 270 15.99 -4.75 -35.84
N VAL A 271 15.13 -3.97 -36.49
CA VAL A 271 14.95 -4.03 -37.95
C VAL A 271 16.26 -3.68 -38.66
N VAL A 272 16.98 -2.64 -38.21
CA VAL A 272 18.27 -2.27 -38.78
C VAL A 272 19.30 -3.39 -38.59
N VAL A 273 19.38 -3.98 -37.40
CA VAL A 273 20.30 -5.10 -37.13
C VAL A 273 19.96 -6.33 -37.99
N VAL A 274 18.68 -6.67 -38.12
CA VAL A 274 18.23 -7.79 -38.97
C VAL A 274 18.57 -7.53 -40.44
N VAL A 275 18.30 -6.33 -40.95
CA VAL A 275 18.65 -5.96 -42.34
C VAL A 275 20.16 -6.03 -42.56
N VAL A 276 20.97 -5.52 -41.63
CA VAL A 276 22.44 -5.58 -41.73
C VAL A 276 22.93 -7.03 -41.71
N VAL A 277 22.41 -7.87 -40.80
CA VAL A 277 22.78 -9.29 -40.73
C VAL A 277 22.39 -10.02 -42.02
N VAL A 278 21.18 -9.80 -42.54
CA VAL A 278 20.73 -10.40 -43.81
C VAL A 278 21.62 -9.96 -44.97
N VAL A 279 21.94 -8.67 -45.07
CA VAL A 279 22.82 -8.15 -46.12
C VAL A 279 24.22 -8.76 -46.03
N VAL A 280 24.80 -8.83 -44.83
CA VAL A 280 26.13 -9.44 -44.62
C VAL A 280 26.11 -10.92 -45.00
N VAL A 281 25.08 -11.67 -44.61
CA VAL A 281 24.94 -13.09 -44.98
C VAL A 281 24.82 -13.26 -46.50
N VAL A 282 24.00 -12.44 -47.16
CA VAL A 282 23.85 -12.48 -48.63
C VAL A 282 25.17 -12.17 -49.32
N VAL A 283 25.89 -11.13 -48.88
CA VAL A 283 27.20 -10.77 -49.45
C VAL A 283 28.21 -11.91 -49.26
N VAL A 284 28.29 -12.50 -48.07
CA VAL A 284 29.21 -13.62 -47.81
C VAL A 284 28.85 -14.84 -48.67
N VAL A 285 27.57 -15.15 -48.83
CA VAL A 285 27.13 -16.25 -49.71
C VAL A 285 27.49 -15.97 -51.16
N VAL A 286 27.25 -14.75 -51.68
CA VAL A 286 27.60 -14.38 -53.05
C VAL A 286 29.11 -14.46 -53.28
N VAL A 287 29.92 -13.93 -52.36
CA VAL A 287 31.39 -14.00 -52.45
C VAL A 287 31.87 -15.46 -52.42
N LEU A 288 31.30 -16.31 -51.56
CA LEU A 288 31.66 -17.73 -51.52
C LEU A 288 31.24 -18.46 -52.80
N VAL A 289 30.06 -18.16 -53.37
CA VAL A 289 29.63 -18.76 -54.64
C VAL A 289 30.55 -18.32 -55.78
N VAL A 290 30.93 -17.04 -55.85
CA VAL A 290 31.86 -16.55 -56.88
C VAL A 290 33.23 -17.19 -56.73
N VAL A 291 33.77 -17.29 -55.52
CA VAL A 291 35.08 -17.93 -55.27
C VAL A 291 35.05 -19.42 -55.58
N VAL A 292 33.95 -20.12 -55.29
CA VAL A 292 33.80 -21.55 -55.63
C VAL A 292 33.64 -21.76 -57.14
N VAL A 293 32.95 -20.85 -57.84
CA VAL A 293 32.79 -20.92 -59.30
C VAL A 293 34.10 -20.60 -60.03
N GLU A 294 34.89 -19.63 -59.55
CA GLU A 294 36.21 -19.30 -60.13
C GLU A 294 37.29 -20.37 -59.85
N GLU A 295 37.15 -21.22 -58.82
CA GLU A 295 38.07 -22.35 -58.56
C GLU A 295 37.72 -23.63 -59.36
N GLU A 296 36.58 -23.68 -60.07
CA GLU A 296 36.15 -24.83 -60.90
C GLU A 296 36.34 -24.64 -62.43
N GLU A 297 36.77 -23.46 -62.91
CA GLU A 297 37.29 -23.24 -64.28
C GLU A 297 38.81 -23.41 -64.38
#